data_AF-A0A519VM32-F1
#
_entry.id   AF-A0A519VM32-F1
#
_cell.length_a   1.000
_cell.length_b   1.000
_cell.length_c   1.000
_cell.angle_alpha   90.00
_cell.angle_beta   90.00
_cell.angle_gamma   90.00
#
_symmetry.space_group_name_H-M   'P 1'
#
loop_
_entity.id
_entity.type
_entity.pdbx_description
1 polymer ?
#
loop_
_entity_poly.entity_id
_entity_poly.type
_entity_poly.pdbx_seq_one_letter_code
_entity_poly.pdbx_strand_id
1 'polypeptide(L)'
;LPERPDGTLLEHFPQAAEADILAYYRRAFETGEPLAYETSYQADGRGGHFRFRAQRQGEYLVVSFGDAAGLNGSPGVQTHAETERQRADAQQTELLAAAEYRGREREELYQVFEQLPVSLLLLHGPEHRIEYHNPAYQRLFPGVALRGRTIAESQPDSIAQGFGLLLDQAYQTGEPRTGVEVPYTYGADGAAPGPTIYLNFTYQPYRESGQVVGVAVFAFDVTEQVLARQQREAQQWQLHKLFEQAPVAIAIFRGPQYVIELANPAVCAIWGRTPAQAVGMPLFELLPEAAGRALSSCWMR
;
A
#
# COMPACT_ATOMS: atom_id res chain seq x y z
N LEU A 1 25.28 -63.69 -8.40
CA LEU A 1 25.51 -65.11 -8.74
C LEU A 1 27.02 -65.28 -8.96
N PRO A 2 27.65 -66.37 -8.48
CA PRO A 2 29.07 -66.61 -8.71
C PRO A 2 29.39 -66.70 -10.21
N GLU A 3 30.59 -66.31 -10.62
CA GLU A 3 31.04 -66.32 -12.03
C GLU A 3 31.03 -67.73 -12.66
N ARG A 4 31.00 -68.78 -11.83
CA ARG A 4 30.76 -70.16 -12.24
C ARG A 4 29.68 -70.76 -11.35
N PRO A 5 28.53 -71.22 -11.89
CA PRO A 5 27.52 -71.90 -11.10
C PRO A 5 28.08 -73.24 -10.58
N ASP A 6 27.76 -73.58 -9.33
CA ASP A 6 28.25 -74.78 -8.62
C ASP A 6 27.58 -76.09 -9.09
N GLY A 7 26.80 -76.04 -10.17
CA GLY A 7 26.07 -77.17 -10.73
C GLY A 7 25.21 -76.76 -11.93
N THR A 8 24.64 -77.76 -12.60
CA THR A 8 23.73 -77.58 -13.72
C THR A 8 22.30 -77.30 -13.25
N LEU A 9 21.45 -76.77 -14.13
CA LEU A 9 20.03 -76.53 -13.83
C LEU A 9 19.32 -77.78 -13.32
N LEU A 10 19.61 -78.95 -13.91
CA LEU A 10 18.99 -80.22 -13.54
C LEU A 10 19.56 -80.82 -12.25
N GLU A 11 20.78 -80.45 -11.84
CA GLU A 11 21.32 -80.81 -10.53
C GLU A 11 20.63 -80.03 -9.40
N HIS A 12 20.29 -78.77 -9.65
CA HIS A 12 19.60 -77.92 -8.67
C HIS A 12 18.07 -78.05 -8.71
N PHE A 13 17.50 -78.41 -9.86
CA PHE A 13 16.06 -78.56 -10.09
C PHE A 13 15.78 -79.82 -10.93
N PRO A 14 15.84 -81.02 -10.32
CA PRO A 14 15.75 -82.28 -11.06
C PRO A 14 14.44 -82.44 -11.83
N GLN A 15 13.33 -81.94 -11.28
CA GLN A 15 12.01 -82.00 -11.91
C GLN A 15 11.79 -80.91 -12.98
N ALA A 16 12.74 -79.97 -13.16
CA ALA A 16 12.64 -78.98 -14.24
C ALA A 16 12.78 -79.62 -15.64
N ALA A 17 13.27 -80.86 -15.73
CA ALA A 17 13.31 -81.61 -16.99
C ALA A 17 11.90 -81.91 -17.53
N GLU A 18 10.92 -82.10 -16.63
CA GLU A 18 9.52 -82.36 -17.01
C GLU A 18 8.80 -81.10 -17.52
N ALA A 19 9.30 -79.92 -17.14
CA ALA A 19 8.78 -78.63 -17.58
C ALA A 19 9.27 -78.20 -18.97
N ASP A 20 10.08 -79.03 -19.65
CA ASP A 20 10.57 -78.85 -21.03
C ASP A 20 11.12 -77.45 -21.37
N ILE A 21 11.66 -76.75 -20.36
CA ILE A 21 12.11 -75.35 -20.43
C ILE A 21 13.23 -75.19 -21.48
N LEU A 22 14.07 -76.22 -21.65
CA LEU A 22 15.14 -76.21 -22.64
C LEU A 22 14.62 -76.34 -24.08
N ALA A 23 13.57 -77.13 -24.32
CA ALA A 23 12.92 -77.18 -25.64
C ALA A 23 12.24 -75.86 -25.97
N TYR A 24 11.64 -75.22 -24.97
CA TYR A 24 11.12 -73.86 -25.08
C TYR A 24 12.19 -72.83 -25.48
N TYR A 25 13.36 -72.82 -24.83
CA TYR A 25 14.47 -71.94 -25.21
C TYR A 25 15.00 -72.21 -26.62
N ARG A 26 15.12 -73.48 -26.99
CA ARG A 26 15.53 -73.86 -28.35
C ARG A 26 14.56 -73.30 -29.39
N ARG A 27 13.26 -73.48 -29.16
CA ARG A 27 12.22 -72.96 -30.05
C ARG A 27 12.29 -71.43 -30.16
N ALA A 28 12.44 -70.71 -29.05
CA ALA A 28 12.58 -69.24 -29.08
C ALA A 28 13.81 -68.77 -29.88
N PHE A 29 14.90 -69.55 -29.85
CA PHE A 29 16.09 -69.25 -30.65
C PHE A 29 15.91 -69.57 -32.14
N GLU A 30 15.27 -70.69 -32.46
CA GLU A 30 15.04 -71.14 -33.84
C GLU A 30 14.00 -70.26 -34.56
N THR A 31 12.89 -69.91 -33.91
CA THR A 31 11.84 -69.09 -34.52
C THR A 31 12.16 -67.60 -34.51
N GLY A 32 12.96 -67.13 -33.56
CA GLY A 32 13.25 -65.71 -33.35
C GLY A 32 12.07 -64.91 -32.76
N GLU A 33 10.92 -65.54 -32.55
CA GLU A 33 9.75 -64.89 -31.94
C GLU A 33 9.92 -64.79 -30.41
N PRO A 34 9.46 -63.68 -29.80
CA PRO A 34 9.39 -63.59 -28.35
C PRO A 34 8.38 -64.60 -27.81
N LEU A 35 8.82 -65.55 -27.01
CA LEU A 35 7.94 -66.54 -26.38
C LEU A 35 7.81 -66.26 -24.88
N ALA A 36 6.71 -66.73 -24.30
CA ALA A 36 6.45 -66.75 -22.87
C ALA A 36 6.00 -68.17 -22.45
N TYR A 37 6.56 -68.66 -21.35
CA TYR A 37 6.23 -69.98 -20.79
C TYR A 37 6.03 -69.86 -19.28
N GLU A 38 4.96 -70.45 -18.79
CA GLU A 38 4.61 -70.46 -17.36
C GLU A 38 4.61 -71.91 -16.87
N THR A 39 5.25 -72.13 -15.73
CA THR A 39 5.27 -73.45 -15.10
C THR A 39 5.25 -73.33 -13.59
N SER A 40 4.74 -74.35 -12.92
CA SER A 40 4.70 -74.45 -11.47
C SER A 40 5.66 -75.54 -11.05
N TYR A 41 6.66 -75.18 -10.24
CA TYR A 41 7.58 -76.15 -9.63
C TYR A 41 7.09 -76.45 -8.22
N GLN A 42 6.87 -77.72 -7.90
CA GLN A 42 6.42 -78.20 -6.59
C GLN A 42 7.20 -79.45 -6.19
N ALA A 43 8.46 -79.25 -5.79
CA ALA A 43 9.36 -80.34 -5.41
C ALA A 43 10.41 -79.90 -4.38
N ASP A 44 11.01 -80.85 -3.67
CA ASP A 44 12.13 -80.62 -2.75
C ASP A 44 11.85 -79.53 -1.68
N GLY A 45 10.59 -79.41 -1.25
CA GLY A 45 10.14 -78.39 -0.30
C GLY A 45 10.10 -76.96 -0.86
N ARG A 46 10.27 -76.79 -2.18
CA ARG A 46 10.24 -75.51 -2.89
C ARG A 46 9.01 -75.48 -3.82
N GLY A 47 8.10 -74.56 -3.54
CA GLY A 47 6.91 -74.31 -4.35
C GLY A 47 6.94 -72.91 -4.95
N GLY A 48 6.73 -72.77 -6.26
CA GLY A 48 6.68 -71.47 -6.92
C GLY A 48 6.07 -71.53 -8.32
N HIS A 49 5.42 -70.44 -8.74
CA HIS A 49 4.92 -70.27 -10.10
C HIS A 49 5.87 -69.33 -10.85
N PHE A 50 6.50 -69.82 -11.90
CA PHE A 50 7.57 -69.12 -12.60
C PHE A 50 7.12 -68.77 -14.02
N ARG A 51 7.37 -67.51 -14.41
CA ARG A 51 7.22 -67.05 -15.79
C ARG A 51 8.59 -66.86 -16.41
N PHE A 52 8.82 -67.54 -17.53
CA PHE A 52 10.01 -67.41 -18.36
C PHE A 52 9.65 -66.66 -19.64
N ARG A 53 10.51 -65.73 -20.05
CA ARG A 53 10.48 -65.10 -21.38
C ARG A 53 11.83 -65.30 -22.05
N ALA A 54 11.78 -65.66 -23.33
CA ALA A 54 12.98 -65.89 -24.13
C ALA A 54 12.82 -65.19 -25.48
N GLN A 55 13.88 -64.50 -25.90
CA GLN A 55 13.93 -63.84 -27.20
C GLN A 55 15.36 -63.89 -27.77
N ARG A 56 15.48 -64.26 -29.04
CA ARG A 56 16.77 -64.22 -29.75
C ARG A 56 17.19 -62.78 -30.05
N GLN A 57 18.44 -62.48 -29.77
CA GLN A 57 19.10 -61.22 -30.08
C GLN A 57 20.42 -61.54 -30.79
N GLY A 58 20.38 -61.58 -32.14
CA GLY A 58 21.53 -62.00 -32.94
C GLY A 58 21.91 -63.47 -32.70
N GLU A 59 23.15 -63.73 -32.26
CA GLU A 59 23.62 -65.07 -31.89
C GLU A 59 23.31 -65.45 -30.44
N TYR A 60 22.73 -64.54 -29.66
CA TYR A 60 22.43 -64.74 -28.24
C TYR A 60 20.93 -65.02 -28.01
N LEU A 61 20.64 -65.78 -26.96
CA LEU A 61 19.29 -65.91 -26.42
C LEU A 61 19.21 -65.12 -25.11
N VAL A 62 18.37 -64.09 -25.06
CA VAL A 62 18.10 -63.36 -23.81
C VAL A 62 16.94 -64.05 -23.12
N VAL A 63 17.17 -64.48 -21.88
CA VAL A 63 16.17 -65.15 -21.06
C VAL A 63 15.98 -64.36 -19.77
N SER A 64 14.72 -64.07 -19.43
CA SER A 64 14.34 -63.53 -18.13
C SER A 64 13.39 -64.51 -17.46
N PHE A 65 13.58 -64.75 -16.16
CA PHE A 65 12.65 -65.49 -15.34
C PHE A 65 12.27 -64.67 -14.11
N GLY A 66 11.04 -64.83 -13.64
CA GLY A 66 10.55 -64.16 -12.45
C GLY A 66 9.43 -64.96 -11.79
N ASP A 67 9.26 -64.74 -10.48
CA ASP A 67 8.11 -65.24 -9.74
C ASP A 67 6.85 -64.55 -10.26
N ALA A 68 5.92 -65.34 -10.78
CA ALA A 68 4.64 -64.85 -11.28
C ALA A 68 3.68 -64.48 -10.14
N ALA A 69 3.90 -64.96 -8.90
CA ALA A 69 3.10 -64.60 -7.74
C ALA A 69 3.37 -63.18 -7.22
N GLY A 70 4.50 -62.57 -7.59
CA GLY A 70 4.92 -61.22 -7.14
C GLY A 70 4.62 -60.06 -8.12
N LEU A 71 4.04 -60.32 -9.29
CA LEU A 71 3.87 -59.33 -10.37
C LEU A 71 2.42 -58.84 -10.55
N ASN A 72 1.70 -58.61 -9.44
CA ASN A 72 0.48 -57.78 -9.44
C ASN A 72 0.76 -56.28 -9.19
N GLY A 73 2.03 -55.87 -9.17
CA GLY A 73 2.44 -54.47 -9.09
C GLY A 73 3.05 -53.99 -10.40
N SER A 74 2.23 -53.39 -11.27
CA SER A 74 2.71 -52.67 -12.46
C SER A 74 3.64 -51.52 -12.07
N PRO A 75 4.79 -51.32 -12.74
CA PRO A 75 5.56 -50.09 -12.60
C PRO A 75 4.87 -48.97 -13.40
N GLY A 76 4.32 -47.97 -12.70
CA GLY A 76 4.26 -46.59 -13.19
C GLY A 76 3.15 -46.17 -14.16
N VAL A 77 1.94 -46.73 -14.10
CA VAL A 77 0.75 -46.03 -14.63
C VAL A 77 0.12 -45.28 -13.47
N GLN A 78 0.51 -44.02 -13.25
CA GLN A 78 -0.33 -43.12 -12.44
C GLN A 78 -1.73 -43.17 -13.05
N THR A 79 -2.71 -43.52 -12.22
CA THR A 79 -4.10 -43.57 -12.69
C THR A 79 -4.54 -42.16 -13.08
N HIS A 80 -5.42 -42.03 -14.09
CA HIS A 80 -5.95 -40.72 -14.52
C HIS A 80 -6.47 -39.91 -13.31
N ALA A 81 -7.05 -40.58 -12.32
CA ALA A 81 -7.52 -40.00 -11.06
C ALA A 81 -6.40 -39.42 -10.17
N GLU A 82 -5.21 -40.04 -10.12
CA GLU A 82 -4.06 -39.50 -9.37
C GLU A 82 -3.46 -38.28 -10.06
N THR A 83 -3.38 -38.29 -11.39
CA THR A 83 -2.92 -37.13 -12.17
C THR A 83 -3.90 -35.96 -12.09
N GLU A 84 -5.21 -36.22 -12.12
CA GLU A 84 -6.25 -35.20 -11.91
C GLU A 84 -6.19 -34.62 -10.50
N ARG A 85 -5.99 -35.46 -9.48
CA ARG A 85 -5.85 -35.01 -8.10
C ARG A 85 -4.60 -34.14 -7.90
N GLN A 86 -3.47 -34.53 -8.48
CA GLN A 86 -2.25 -33.72 -8.46
C GLN A 86 -2.41 -32.38 -9.20
N ARG A 87 -3.14 -32.36 -10.31
CA ARG A 87 -3.47 -31.11 -11.02
C ARG A 87 -4.38 -30.20 -10.21
N ALA A 88 -5.39 -30.76 -9.54
CA ALA A 88 -6.30 -30.03 -8.67
C ALA A 88 -5.55 -29.45 -7.45
N ASP A 89 -4.70 -30.25 -6.80
CA ASP A 89 -3.87 -29.81 -5.67
C ASP A 89 -2.87 -28.71 -6.10
N ALA A 90 -2.28 -28.82 -7.29
CA ALA A 90 -1.40 -27.80 -7.86
C ALA A 90 -2.17 -26.50 -8.17
N GLN A 91 -3.35 -26.58 -8.81
CA GLN A 91 -4.21 -25.41 -9.04
C GLN A 91 -4.64 -24.74 -7.74
N GLN A 92 -5.02 -25.54 -6.73
CA GLN A 92 -5.41 -25.01 -5.43
C GLN A 92 -4.24 -24.31 -4.73
N THR A 93 -3.04 -24.89 -4.79
CA THR A 93 -1.82 -24.28 -4.23
C THR A 93 -1.49 -22.97 -4.93
N GLU A 94 -1.61 -22.91 -6.25
CA GLU A 94 -1.37 -21.70 -7.05
C GLU A 94 -2.40 -20.60 -6.72
N LEU A 95 -3.68 -20.94 -6.60
CA LEU A 95 -4.74 -20.00 -6.20
C LEU A 95 -4.52 -19.43 -4.80
N LEU A 96 -4.12 -20.27 -3.84
CA LEU A 96 -3.79 -19.85 -2.48
C LEU A 96 -2.57 -18.93 -2.47
N ALA A 97 -1.49 -19.29 -3.17
CA ALA A 97 -0.29 -18.45 -3.29
C ALA A 97 -0.61 -17.08 -3.93
N ALA A 98 -1.47 -17.05 -4.96
CA ALA A 98 -1.91 -15.80 -5.59
C ALA A 98 -2.82 -14.96 -4.69
N ALA A 99 -3.63 -15.58 -3.83
CA ALA A 99 -4.45 -14.89 -2.84
C ALA A 99 -3.60 -14.31 -1.70
N GLU A 100 -2.62 -15.08 -1.20
CA GLU A 100 -1.66 -14.64 -0.19
C GLU A 100 -0.76 -13.53 -0.71
N TYR A 101 -0.30 -13.62 -1.95
CA TYR A 101 0.50 -12.57 -2.59
C TYR A 101 -0.29 -11.26 -2.69
N ARG A 102 -1.53 -11.31 -3.22
CA ARG A 102 -2.44 -10.15 -3.24
C ARG A 102 -2.75 -9.61 -1.84
N GLY A 103 -2.87 -10.50 -0.86
CA GLY A 103 -3.04 -10.14 0.55
C GLY A 103 -1.84 -9.36 1.09
N ARG A 104 -0.61 -9.83 0.82
CA ARG A 104 0.64 -9.17 1.23
C ARG A 104 0.83 -7.82 0.57
N GLU A 105 0.63 -7.71 -0.73
CA GLU A 105 0.76 -6.44 -1.46
C GLU A 105 -0.21 -5.37 -0.91
N ARG A 106 -1.45 -5.77 -0.62
CA ARG A 106 -2.44 -4.88 -0.01
C ARG A 106 -2.06 -4.47 1.41
N GLU A 107 -1.54 -5.40 2.20
CA GLU A 107 -1.07 -5.12 3.57
C GLU A 107 0.11 -4.14 3.57
N GLU A 108 1.07 -4.32 2.68
CA GLU A 108 2.21 -3.41 2.50
C GLU A 108 1.74 -1.99 2.12
N LEU A 109 0.77 -1.87 1.20
CA LEU A 109 0.16 -0.58 0.85
C LEU A 109 -0.55 0.07 2.05
N TYR A 110 -1.28 -0.70 2.85
CA TYR A 110 -1.94 -0.18 4.05
C TYR A 110 -0.93 0.27 5.11
N GLN A 111 0.18 -0.45 5.30
CA GLN A 111 1.22 -0.05 6.25
C GLN A 111 1.81 1.32 5.90
N VAL A 112 1.98 1.63 4.61
CA VAL A 112 2.43 2.96 4.19
C VAL A 112 1.42 4.02 4.66
N PHE A 113 0.13 3.83 4.41
CA PHE A 113 -0.90 4.79 4.79
C PHE A 113 -1.10 4.96 6.30
N GLU A 114 -0.93 3.88 7.08
CA GLU A 114 -0.99 3.88 8.54
C GLU A 114 0.07 4.79 9.18
N GLN A 115 1.27 4.84 8.59
CA GLN A 115 2.38 5.63 9.11
C GLN A 115 2.38 7.08 8.63
N LEU A 116 1.53 7.43 7.65
CA LEU A 116 1.46 8.81 7.16
C LEU A 116 0.92 9.74 8.26
N PRO A 117 1.60 10.87 8.53
CA PRO A 117 1.12 11.87 9.48
C PRO A 117 -0.07 12.70 8.93
N VAL A 118 -0.46 12.48 7.68
CA VAL A 118 -1.57 13.14 7.00
C VAL A 118 -2.87 12.44 7.35
N SER A 119 -3.94 13.18 7.67
CA SER A 119 -5.25 12.55 7.87
C SER A 119 -5.78 12.06 6.53
N LEU A 120 -5.85 10.74 6.38
CA LEU A 120 -6.24 10.06 5.14
C LEU A 120 -7.49 9.22 5.36
N LEU A 121 -8.40 9.29 4.39
CA LEU A 121 -9.68 8.59 4.38
C LEU A 121 -10.02 8.18 2.94
N LEU A 122 -10.45 6.94 2.73
CA LEU A 122 -10.97 6.45 1.45
C LEU A 122 -12.46 6.18 1.56
N LEU A 123 -13.19 6.71 0.60
CA LEU A 123 -14.65 6.65 0.52
C LEU A 123 -15.07 5.94 -0.75
N HIS A 124 -16.05 5.04 -0.63
CA HIS A 124 -16.58 4.27 -1.73
C HIS A 124 -18.06 4.56 -1.98
N GLY A 125 -18.44 4.60 -3.26
CA GLY A 125 -19.81 4.77 -3.73
C GLY A 125 -20.37 6.19 -3.54
N PRO A 126 -21.59 6.43 -4.07
CA PRO A 126 -22.23 7.75 -4.05
C PRO A 126 -22.69 8.19 -2.65
N GLU A 127 -22.77 7.25 -1.70
CA GLU A 127 -23.12 7.51 -0.29
C GLU A 127 -21.88 7.84 0.56
N HIS A 128 -20.68 7.84 -0.02
CA HIS A 128 -19.41 8.11 0.65
C HIS A 128 -19.17 7.21 1.85
N ARG A 129 -19.22 5.89 1.63
CA ARG A 129 -18.98 4.89 2.67
C ARG A 129 -17.50 4.80 2.99
N ILE A 130 -17.15 4.89 4.26
CA ILE A 130 -15.78 4.83 4.75
C ILE A 130 -15.22 3.41 4.58
N GLU A 131 -14.33 3.22 3.63
CA GLU A 131 -13.67 1.93 3.38
C GLU A 131 -12.39 1.79 4.21
N TYR A 132 -11.62 2.88 4.28
CA TYR A 132 -10.35 2.97 4.99
C TYR A 132 -10.17 4.35 5.61
N HIS A 133 -9.52 4.42 6.76
CA HIS A 133 -9.00 5.66 7.34
C HIS A 133 -7.72 5.32 8.10
N ASN A 134 -6.77 6.25 8.15
CA ASN A 134 -5.56 6.05 8.95
C ASN A 134 -5.71 6.58 10.38
N PRO A 135 -4.75 6.33 11.28
CA PRO A 135 -4.79 6.79 12.67
C PRO A 135 -4.82 8.32 12.78
N ALA A 136 -4.17 9.03 11.86
CA ALA A 136 -4.19 10.49 11.83
C ALA A 136 -5.61 11.03 11.62
N TYR A 137 -6.39 10.44 10.72
CA TYR A 137 -7.80 10.79 10.53
C TYR A 137 -8.65 10.43 11.76
N GLN A 138 -8.44 9.25 12.35
CA GLN A 138 -9.19 8.82 13.55
C GLN A 138 -9.01 9.78 14.74
N ARG A 139 -7.83 10.42 14.88
CA ARG A 139 -7.57 11.41 15.94
C ARG A 139 -8.43 12.67 15.84
N LEU A 140 -8.89 13.05 14.64
CA LEU A 140 -9.83 14.16 14.48
C LEU A 140 -11.22 13.80 15.03
N PHE A 141 -11.61 12.53 14.99
CA PHE A 141 -12.91 12.05 15.43
C PHE A 141 -12.79 10.97 16.52
N PRO A 142 -12.28 11.32 17.72
CA PRO A 142 -12.03 10.33 18.76
C PRO A 142 -13.34 9.70 19.26
N GLY A 143 -13.35 8.37 19.42
CA GLY A 143 -14.50 7.62 19.93
C GLY A 143 -15.61 7.38 18.91
N VAL A 144 -15.50 7.89 17.69
CA VAL A 144 -16.44 7.61 16.60
C VAL A 144 -15.96 6.40 15.82
N ALA A 145 -16.81 5.37 15.70
CA ALA A 145 -16.56 4.27 14.79
C ALA A 145 -16.79 4.74 13.34
N LEU A 146 -15.73 4.75 12.53
CA LEU A 146 -15.75 5.29 11.17
C LEU A 146 -15.97 4.22 10.10
N ARG A 147 -15.18 3.14 10.14
CA ARG A 147 -15.16 2.12 9.09
C ARG A 147 -16.54 1.50 8.81
N GLY A 148 -16.90 1.41 7.54
CA GLY A 148 -18.14 0.85 7.03
C GLY A 148 -19.36 1.77 7.10
N ARG A 149 -19.30 2.87 7.87
CA ARG A 149 -20.36 3.89 7.95
C ARG A 149 -20.22 4.91 6.83
N THR A 150 -21.27 5.66 6.56
CA THR A 150 -21.19 6.82 5.67
C THR A 150 -20.61 8.03 6.41
N ILE A 151 -20.10 9.02 5.67
CA ILE A 151 -19.71 10.31 6.26
C ILE A 151 -20.90 10.95 6.97
N ALA A 152 -22.10 10.91 6.39
CA ALA A 152 -23.30 11.48 6.99
C ALA A 152 -23.70 10.81 8.32
N GLU A 153 -23.53 9.49 8.44
CA GLU A 153 -23.84 8.75 9.68
C GLU A 153 -22.81 8.99 10.79
N SER A 154 -21.53 9.04 10.43
CA SER A 154 -20.43 9.11 11.39
C SER A 154 -20.06 10.55 11.78
N GLN A 155 -20.25 11.49 10.86
CA GLN A 155 -19.79 12.87 10.96
C GLN A 155 -20.90 13.84 10.47
N PRO A 156 -22.08 13.87 11.11
CA PRO A 156 -23.20 14.71 10.68
C PRO A 156 -22.83 16.21 10.68
N ASP A 157 -22.03 16.66 11.64
CA ASP A 157 -21.56 18.05 11.73
C ASP A 157 -20.76 18.49 10.50
N SER A 158 -20.03 17.57 9.85
CA SER A 158 -19.30 17.85 8.63
C SER A 158 -20.24 18.13 7.47
N ILE A 159 -21.36 17.41 7.40
CA ILE A 159 -22.41 17.65 6.39
C ILE A 159 -23.08 19.01 6.63
N ALA A 160 -23.45 19.30 7.88
CA ALA A 160 -24.09 20.57 8.24
C ALA A 160 -23.22 21.79 7.90
N GLN A 161 -21.91 21.67 8.06
CA GLN A 161 -20.93 22.72 7.73
C GLN A 161 -20.61 22.81 6.23
N GLY A 162 -21.23 21.98 5.39
CA GLY A 162 -21.12 22.06 3.92
C GLY A 162 -20.00 21.24 3.29
N PHE A 163 -19.23 20.47 4.06
CA PHE A 163 -18.18 19.60 3.51
C PHE A 163 -18.76 18.50 2.61
N GLY A 164 -19.96 17.99 2.95
CA GLY A 164 -20.66 16.98 2.15
C GLY A 164 -20.94 17.42 0.71
N LEU A 165 -21.28 18.70 0.49
CA LEU A 165 -21.56 19.22 -0.85
C LEU A 165 -20.33 19.15 -1.77
N LEU A 166 -19.16 19.52 -1.25
CA LEU A 166 -17.90 19.44 -2.01
C LEU A 166 -17.52 18.00 -2.31
N LEU A 167 -17.84 17.08 -1.39
CA LEU A 167 -17.61 15.65 -1.54
C LEU A 167 -18.50 15.05 -2.64
N ASP A 168 -19.79 15.39 -2.63
CA ASP A 168 -20.76 15.00 -3.66
C ASP A 168 -20.35 15.52 -5.04
N GLN A 169 -19.94 16.79 -5.12
CA GLN A 169 -19.47 17.38 -6.36
C GLN A 169 -18.22 16.68 -6.88
N ALA A 170 -17.25 16.35 -6.02
CA ALA A 170 -16.06 15.62 -6.41
C ALA A 170 -16.42 14.25 -7.00
N TYR A 171 -17.32 13.50 -6.35
CA TYR A 171 -17.75 12.19 -6.85
C TYR A 171 -18.52 12.29 -8.18
N GLN A 172 -19.48 13.20 -8.29
CA GLN A 172 -20.35 13.34 -9.46
C GLN A 172 -19.60 13.86 -10.69
N THR A 173 -18.72 14.84 -10.51
CA THR A 173 -17.95 15.44 -11.62
C THR A 173 -16.70 14.64 -11.94
N GLY A 174 -16.15 13.93 -10.95
CA GLY A 174 -14.84 13.29 -11.02
C GLY A 174 -13.69 14.29 -11.10
N GLU A 175 -13.92 15.55 -10.73
CA GLU A 175 -12.90 16.60 -10.60
C GLU A 175 -12.48 16.79 -9.14
N PRO A 176 -11.18 17.01 -8.86
CA PRO A 176 -10.73 17.29 -7.50
C PRO A 176 -11.35 18.55 -6.90
N ARG A 177 -11.59 18.53 -5.59
CA ARG A 177 -12.04 19.70 -4.81
C ARG A 177 -11.08 19.95 -3.66
N THR A 178 -10.76 21.20 -3.39
CA THR A 178 -9.82 21.58 -2.33
C THR A 178 -10.39 22.68 -1.46
N GLY A 179 -10.08 22.64 -0.18
CA GLY A 179 -10.31 23.74 0.76
C GLY A 179 -8.99 24.20 1.38
N VAL A 180 -8.83 25.51 1.54
CA VAL A 180 -7.66 26.13 2.18
C VAL A 180 -8.13 26.90 3.41
N GLU A 181 -7.55 26.57 4.56
CA GLU A 181 -7.79 27.18 5.86
C GLU A 181 -9.29 27.25 6.19
N VAL A 182 -10.03 26.20 5.85
CA VAL A 182 -11.47 26.14 6.05
C VAL A 182 -11.74 25.81 7.52
N PRO A 183 -12.52 26.62 8.25
CA PRO A 183 -12.82 26.36 9.63
C PRO A 183 -13.75 25.14 9.75
N TYR A 184 -13.45 24.28 10.71
CA TYR A 184 -14.29 23.17 11.13
C TYR A 184 -14.50 23.28 12.63
N THR A 185 -15.75 23.45 13.05
CA THR A 185 -16.13 23.55 14.46
C THR A 185 -16.79 22.25 14.89
N TYR A 186 -16.23 21.60 15.90
CA TYR A 186 -16.83 20.38 16.46
C TYR A 186 -18.16 20.73 17.15
N GLY A 187 -19.24 19.98 16.88
CA GLY A 187 -20.53 20.24 17.51
C GLY A 187 -21.12 21.60 17.16
N ALA A 188 -20.89 22.11 15.94
CA ALA A 188 -21.28 23.46 15.52
C ALA A 188 -22.78 23.78 15.77
N ASP A 189 -23.65 22.80 15.56
CA ASP A 189 -25.11 22.95 15.74
C ASP A 189 -25.59 22.67 17.17
N GLY A 190 -24.67 22.34 18.09
CA GLY A 190 -24.95 22.09 19.49
C GLY A 190 -25.12 23.38 20.31
N ALA A 191 -25.72 23.25 21.50
CA ALA A 191 -25.90 24.39 22.41
C ALA A 191 -24.57 24.99 22.92
N ALA A 192 -23.49 24.21 22.89
CA ALA A 192 -22.14 24.63 23.23
C ALA A 192 -21.17 24.03 22.19
N PRO A 193 -20.85 24.78 21.11
CA PRO A 193 -19.91 24.31 20.12
C PRO A 193 -18.53 24.12 20.74
N GLY A 194 -17.85 23.06 20.28
CA GLY A 194 -16.50 22.71 20.66
C GLY A 194 -15.44 23.60 20.00
N PRO A 195 -14.16 23.22 20.07
CA PRO A 195 -13.09 23.99 19.46
C PRO A 195 -13.24 24.06 17.94
N THR A 196 -12.76 25.15 17.35
CA THR A 196 -12.63 25.29 15.89
C THR A 196 -11.19 24.96 15.50
N ILE A 197 -11.05 24.08 14.51
CA ILE A 197 -9.78 23.85 13.81
C ILE A 197 -9.85 24.41 12.40
N TYR A 198 -8.70 24.67 11.77
CA TYR A 198 -8.62 25.09 10.39
C TYR A 198 -8.02 23.97 9.55
N LEU A 199 -8.70 23.59 8.47
CA LEU A 199 -8.34 22.46 7.64
C LEU A 199 -7.92 22.92 6.24
N ASN A 200 -6.75 22.45 5.81
CA ASN A 200 -6.45 22.31 4.40
C ASN A 200 -6.84 20.90 3.98
N PHE A 201 -7.65 20.76 2.94
CA PHE A 201 -8.07 19.44 2.50
C PHE A 201 -8.16 19.31 0.98
N THR A 202 -8.09 18.08 0.51
CA THR A 202 -8.29 17.70 -0.89
C THR A 202 -9.18 16.47 -0.96
N TYR A 203 -10.22 16.56 -1.78
CA TYR A 203 -11.06 15.46 -2.22
C TYR A 203 -10.62 15.08 -3.62
N GLN A 204 -10.06 13.89 -3.74
CA GLN A 204 -9.50 13.33 -4.96
C GLN A 204 -10.35 12.13 -5.41
N PRO A 205 -11.20 12.29 -6.43
CA PRO A 205 -11.94 11.17 -6.99
C PRO A 205 -11.00 10.12 -7.56
N TYR A 206 -11.31 8.84 -7.35
CA TYR A 206 -10.60 7.72 -7.97
C TYR A 206 -11.56 6.85 -8.79
N ARG A 207 -11.00 6.25 -9.83
CA ARG A 207 -11.76 5.56 -10.87
C ARG A 207 -11.36 4.11 -11.01
N GLU A 208 -12.33 3.26 -11.25
CA GLU A 208 -12.14 1.89 -11.71
C GLU A 208 -12.85 1.73 -13.05
N SER A 209 -12.16 1.15 -14.04
CA SER A 209 -12.70 0.98 -15.40
C SER A 209 -13.31 2.26 -16.00
N GLY A 210 -12.73 3.42 -15.70
CA GLY A 210 -13.16 4.74 -16.19
C GLY A 210 -14.30 5.40 -15.39
N GLN A 211 -14.98 4.68 -14.51
CA GLN A 211 -16.06 5.21 -13.67
C GLN A 211 -15.52 5.66 -12.31
N VAL A 212 -16.02 6.78 -11.79
CA VAL A 212 -15.70 7.20 -10.42
C VAL A 212 -16.37 6.20 -9.46
N VAL A 213 -15.56 5.54 -8.64
CA VAL A 213 -16.05 4.57 -7.64
C VAL A 213 -15.94 5.10 -6.22
N GLY A 214 -15.22 6.21 -6.02
CA GLY A 214 -14.99 6.75 -4.69
C GLY A 214 -14.18 8.04 -4.68
N VAL A 215 -13.93 8.54 -3.47
CA VAL A 215 -13.17 9.76 -3.21
C VAL A 215 -12.13 9.49 -2.12
N ALA A 216 -10.86 9.77 -2.43
CA ALA A 216 -9.80 9.84 -1.44
C ALA A 216 -9.77 11.23 -0.81
N VAL A 217 -9.70 11.29 0.51
CA VAL A 217 -9.69 12.52 1.29
C VAL A 217 -8.35 12.65 1.99
N PHE A 218 -7.73 13.81 1.81
CA PHE A 218 -6.52 14.22 2.53
C PHE A 218 -6.84 15.48 3.31
N ALA A 219 -6.54 15.53 4.59
CA ALA A 219 -6.74 16.70 5.43
C ALA A 219 -5.53 16.98 6.32
N PHE A 220 -5.27 18.27 6.53
CA PHE A 220 -4.21 18.79 7.38
C PHE A 220 -4.79 19.83 8.31
N ASP A 221 -4.55 19.65 9.61
CA ASP A 221 -4.82 20.68 10.61
C ASP A 221 -3.74 21.77 10.50
N VAL A 222 -4.17 22.97 10.12
CA VAL A 222 -3.33 24.17 9.99
C VAL A 222 -3.70 25.23 11.05
N THR A 223 -4.36 24.83 12.14
CA THR A 223 -4.86 25.73 13.19
C THR A 223 -3.73 26.56 13.79
N GLU A 224 -2.61 25.94 14.17
CA GLU A 224 -1.48 26.65 14.76
C GLU A 224 -0.94 27.73 13.82
N GLN A 225 -0.80 27.42 12.52
CA GLN A 225 -0.33 28.36 11.52
C GLN A 225 -1.30 29.55 11.35
N VAL A 226 -2.59 29.27 11.26
CA VAL A 226 -3.63 30.30 11.11
C VAL A 226 -3.68 31.20 12.34
N LEU A 227 -3.71 30.63 13.55
CA LEU A 227 -3.75 31.38 14.80
C LEU A 227 -2.49 32.22 15.01
N ALA A 228 -1.31 31.66 14.73
CA ALA A 228 -0.04 32.40 14.81
C ALA A 228 0.00 33.57 13.82
N ARG A 229 -0.56 33.39 12.62
CA ARG A 229 -0.68 34.49 11.64
C ARG A 229 -1.64 35.57 12.14
N GLN A 230 -2.84 35.19 12.57
CA GLN A 230 -3.85 36.12 13.09
C GLN A 230 -3.34 36.91 14.31
N GLN A 231 -2.63 36.24 15.24
CA GLN A 231 -2.05 36.91 16.41
C GLN A 231 -1.00 37.95 16.01
N ARG A 232 -0.13 37.63 15.04
CA ARG A 232 0.89 38.56 14.54
C ARG A 232 0.26 39.77 13.87
N GLU A 233 -0.76 39.54 13.03
CA GLU A 233 -1.50 40.61 12.36
C GLU A 233 -2.23 41.50 13.36
N ALA A 234 -2.88 40.92 14.37
CA ALA A 234 -3.55 41.66 15.43
C ALA A 234 -2.57 42.51 16.25
N GLN A 235 -1.39 41.96 16.58
CA GLN A 235 -0.33 42.71 17.28
C GLN A 235 0.20 43.86 16.43
N GLN A 236 0.48 43.63 15.15
CA GLN A 236 0.93 44.69 14.23
C GLN A 236 -0.11 45.79 14.10
N TRP A 237 -1.38 45.43 13.96
CA TRP A 237 -2.49 46.37 13.90
C TRP A 237 -2.63 47.18 15.19
N GLN A 238 -2.50 46.53 16.36
CA GLN A 238 -2.55 47.20 17.65
C GLN A 238 -1.39 48.19 17.83
N LEU A 239 -0.16 47.80 17.48
CA LEU A 239 1.01 48.69 17.51
C LEU A 239 0.84 49.89 16.58
N HIS A 240 0.36 49.64 15.35
CA HIS A 240 0.09 50.71 14.40
C HIS A 240 -0.98 51.67 14.94
N LYS A 241 -2.07 51.15 15.53
CA LYS A 241 -3.09 51.99 16.17
C LYS A 241 -2.55 52.82 17.33
N LEU A 242 -1.73 52.23 18.21
CA LEU A 242 -1.13 52.94 19.32
C LEU A 242 -0.19 54.05 18.84
N PHE A 243 0.59 53.80 17.78
CA PHE A 243 1.45 54.80 17.16
C PHE A 243 0.64 55.97 16.58
N GLU A 244 -0.40 55.67 15.79
CA GLU A 244 -1.27 56.66 15.14
C GLU A 244 -2.04 57.52 16.15
N GLN A 245 -2.51 56.92 17.26
CA GLN A 245 -3.31 57.60 18.27
C GLN A 245 -2.48 58.18 19.43
N ALA A 246 -1.15 58.02 19.41
CA ALA A 246 -0.31 58.52 20.47
C ALA A 246 -0.42 60.05 20.59
N PRO A 247 -0.71 60.59 21.80
CA PRO A 247 -0.83 62.05 22.01
C PRO A 247 0.53 62.75 22.03
N VAL A 248 1.62 61.99 21.90
CA VAL A 248 3.00 62.48 21.86
C VAL A 248 3.51 62.46 20.42
N ALA A 249 4.38 63.41 20.07
CA ALA A 249 5.02 63.47 18.77
C ALA A 249 6.08 62.38 18.64
N ILE A 250 5.90 61.43 17.71
CA ILE A 250 6.82 60.31 17.48
C ILE A 250 7.23 60.29 16.01
N ALA A 251 8.55 60.32 15.77
CA ALA A 251 9.15 60.08 14.47
C ALA A 251 10.29 59.07 14.59
N ILE A 252 10.43 58.20 13.58
CA ILE A 252 11.54 57.26 13.43
C ILE A 252 12.27 57.59 12.14
N PHE A 253 13.59 57.68 12.21
CA PHE A 253 14.46 58.03 11.08
C PHE A 253 15.39 56.88 10.72
N ARG A 254 15.70 56.73 9.43
CA ARG A 254 16.58 55.68 8.90
C ARG A 254 17.85 56.28 8.30
N GLY A 255 18.99 55.74 8.71
CA GLY A 255 20.30 56.03 8.14
C GLY A 255 20.83 57.45 8.45
N PRO A 256 22.04 57.77 7.96
CA PRO A 256 22.71 59.04 8.27
C PRO A 256 22.08 60.26 7.61
N GLN A 257 21.22 60.08 6.60
CA GLN A 257 20.45 61.15 5.97
C GLN A 257 19.14 61.46 6.70
N TYR A 258 18.84 60.76 7.81
CA TYR A 258 17.62 60.92 8.60
C TYR A 258 16.34 60.84 7.75
N VAL A 259 16.25 59.82 6.89
CA VAL A 259 15.04 59.58 6.10
C VAL A 259 13.90 59.20 7.04
N ILE A 260 12.79 59.92 6.99
CA ILE A 260 11.63 59.68 7.86
C ILE A 260 11.02 58.33 7.50
N GLU A 261 11.16 57.35 8.37
CA GLU A 261 10.63 56.01 8.20
C GLU A 261 9.19 55.91 8.72
N LEU A 262 8.91 56.51 9.88
CA LEU A 262 7.58 56.62 10.44
C LEU A 262 7.40 57.99 11.10
N ALA A 263 6.22 58.59 10.96
CA ALA A 263 5.86 59.83 11.64
C ALA A 263 4.37 59.80 11.97
N ASN A 264 4.03 59.91 13.26
CA ASN A 264 2.63 59.88 13.68
C ASN A 264 1.92 61.23 13.45
N PRO A 265 0.59 61.29 13.53
CA PRO A 265 -0.16 62.53 13.31
C PRO A 265 0.28 63.69 14.22
N ALA A 266 0.64 63.41 15.47
CA ALA A 266 1.08 64.45 16.41
C ALA A 266 2.37 65.15 15.97
N VAL A 267 3.40 64.41 15.51
CA VAL A 267 4.62 65.04 15.00
C VAL A 267 4.41 65.72 13.65
N CYS A 268 3.58 65.12 12.79
CA CYS A 268 3.22 65.70 11.50
C CYS A 268 2.50 67.05 11.66
N ALA A 269 1.62 67.18 12.66
CA ALA A 269 0.96 68.43 13.00
C ALA A 269 1.96 69.52 13.45
N ILE A 270 2.97 69.15 14.24
CA ILE A 270 4.05 70.07 14.63
C ILE A 270 4.86 70.54 13.42
N TRP A 271 5.15 69.63 12.49
CA TRP A 271 5.85 69.94 11.24
C TRP A 271 4.98 70.69 10.22
N GLY A 272 3.67 70.78 10.44
CA GLY A 272 2.72 71.34 9.48
C GLY A 272 2.70 70.55 8.16
N ARG A 273 2.81 69.22 8.24
CA ARG A 273 2.83 68.29 7.10
C ARG A 273 1.86 67.14 7.34
N THR A 274 1.49 66.42 6.29
CA THR A 274 0.79 65.13 6.41
C THR A 274 1.79 63.97 6.42
N PRO A 275 1.42 62.80 6.97
CA PRO A 275 2.29 61.62 6.89
C PRO A 275 2.71 61.27 5.46
N ALA A 276 1.81 61.45 4.48
CA ALA A 276 2.09 61.22 3.06
C ALA A 276 3.13 62.18 2.47
N GLN A 277 3.28 63.38 3.05
CA GLN A 277 4.32 64.34 2.66
C GLN A 277 5.64 64.09 3.40
N ALA A 278 5.59 63.46 4.58
CA ALA A 278 6.75 63.32 5.45
C ALA A 278 7.49 61.99 5.24
N VAL A 279 6.77 60.87 5.20
CA VAL A 279 7.36 59.53 5.16
C VAL A 279 8.12 59.32 3.85
N GLY A 280 9.35 58.84 3.95
CA GLY A 280 10.27 58.62 2.83
C GLY A 280 11.16 59.80 2.46
N MET A 281 10.90 61.00 3.02
CA MET A 281 11.74 62.18 2.78
C MET A 281 12.85 62.31 3.84
N PRO A 282 14.05 62.82 3.48
CA PRO A 282 15.03 63.26 4.45
C PRO A 282 14.49 64.38 5.33
N LEU A 283 14.69 64.31 6.66
CA LEU A 283 14.15 65.28 7.62
C LEU A 283 14.50 66.73 7.26
N PHE A 284 15.74 66.98 6.85
CA PHE A 284 16.22 68.33 6.52
C PHE A 284 15.78 68.83 5.15
N GLU A 285 15.29 67.94 4.28
CA GLU A 285 14.60 68.34 3.04
C GLU A 285 13.14 68.71 3.33
N LEU A 286 12.48 67.96 4.21
CA LEU A 286 11.11 68.25 4.64
C LEU A 286 11.02 69.55 5.44
N LEU A 287 12.01 69.81 6.31
CA LEU A 287 12.13 70.97 7.19
C LEU A 287 13.49 71.67 7.00
N PRO A 288 13.68 72.43 5.90
CA PRO A 288 14.94 73.12 5.62
C PRO A 288 15.38 74.09 6.72
N GLU A 289 14.41 74.69 7.42
CA GLU A 289 14.64 75.60 8.55
C GLU A 289 15.34 74.93 9.74
N ALA A 290 15.16 73.60 9.90
CA ALA A 290 15.82 72.83 10.96
C ALA A 290 17.30 72.60 10.69
N ALA A 291 17.75 72.71 9.43
CA ALA A 291 19.16 72.57 9.06
C ALA A 291 20.01 73.78 9.51
N GLY A 292 19.40 74.96 9.68
CA GLY A 292 20.10 76.23 9.96
C GLY A 292 20.29 76.57 11.46
N ARG A 293 19.57 75.91 12.38
CA ARG A 293 19.68 76.13 13.83
C ARG A 293 20.34 74.93 14.49
N ALA A 294 21.64 74.99 14.81
CA ALA A 294 22.41 74.24 15.83
C ALA A 294 21.90 72.85 16.33
N LEU A 295 21.18 72.08 15.51
CA LEU A 295 20.70 70.74 15.81
C LEU A 295 21.71 69.70 15.28
N SER A 296 22.51 70.07 14.28
CA SER A 296 23.67 69.32 13.81
C SER A 296 24.71 69.08 14.92
N SER A 297 24.82 69.96 15.91
CA SER A 297 25.79 69.80 17.02
C SER A 297 25.29 68.97 18.21
N CYS A 298 23.97 68.83 18.43
CA CYS A 298 23.43 68.09 19.58
C CYS A 298 23.12 66.62 19.28
N TRP A 299 22.95 66.23 18.02
CA TRP A 299 22.52 64.88 17.62
C TRP A 299 23.59 64.07 16.86
N MET A 300 24.78 64.64 16.58
CA MET A 300 25.90 64.00 15.87
C MET A 300 27.12 63.68 16.77
N ARG A 301 26.91 63.24 18.02
CA ARG A 301 27.95 62.61 18.84
C ARG A 301 27.59 61.18 19.17
#